data_AF-A0A7W6N7N2-F1
#
_entry.id   AF-A0A7W6N7N2-F1
#
_cell.length_a   1.000
_cell.length_b   1.000
_cell.length_c   1.000
_cell.angle_alpha   90.00
_cell.angle_beta   90.00
_cell.angle_gamma   90.00
#
_symmetry.space_group_name_H-M   'P 1'
#
loop_
_entity.id
_entity.type
_entity.pdbx_description
1 polymer ?
#
loop_
_entity_poly.entity_id
_entity_poly.type
_entity_poly.pdbx_seq_one_letter_code
_entity_poly.pdbx_strand_id
1 'polypeptide(L)'
;MNKWYAKWTMKSTVPAELLQQVRERMLALRLTQESVAKACRLSQPHLSKVLSGKIAPGRKTRLLLERWLARAAPEASGGEAEALERIIQELLASRPERRMQIMQLLRLIQTLAQ
;
A
#
# COMPACT_ATOMS: atom_id res chain seq x y z
N MET A 1 3.49 26.80 46.65
CA MET A 1 2.73 25.62 47.14
C MET A 1 1.44 25.54 46.33
N ASN A 2 1.01 24.46 45.69
CA ASN A 2 1.56 23.14 45.38
C ASN A 2 0.60 22.52 44.36
N LYS A 3 1.13 21.95 43.27
CA LYS A 3 0.77 20.68 42.59
C LYS A 3 -0.70 20.51 42.14
N TRP A 4 -1.06 20.24 40.89
CA TRP A 4 -0.55 19.18 40.01
C TRP A 4 -0.93 19.47 38.54
N TYR A 5 0.07 19.80 37.72
CA TYR A 5 0.06 19.51 36.28
C TYR A 5 0.38 18.02 36.07
N ALA A 6 0.03 17.52 34.88
CA ALA A 6 0.38 16.21 34.30
C ALA A 6 -0.54 15.03 34.65
N LYS A 7 -1.63 14.93 33.90
CA LYS A 7 -2.15 13.64 33.46
C LYS A 7 -2.30 13.65 31.93
N TRP A 8 -1.16 13.80 31.24
CA TRP A 8 -1.04 13.37 29.84
C TRP A 8 -1.23 11.86 29.82
N THR A 9 -2.45 11.39 29.62
CA THR A 9 -2.70 9.99 29.31
C THR A 9 -2.23 9.73 27.89
N MET A 10 -1.06 9.11 27.76
CA MET A 10 -0.62 8.39 26.57
C MET A 10 -1.71 7.40 26.14
N LYS A 11 -2.65 7.82 25.29
CA LYS A 11 -3.51 6.89 24.55
C LYS A 11 -2.61 6.21 23.53
N SER A 12 -2.32 4.94 23.77
CA SER A 12 -1.58 4.04 22.87
C SER A 12 -1.89 4.38 21.39
N THR A 13 -0.93 5.02 20.71
CA THR A 13 -1.00 5.49 19.32
C THR A 13 -0.89 4.34 18.32
N VAL A 14 -0.51 3.16 18.80
CA VAL A 14 -0.27 1.93 18.05
C VAL A 14 -1.44 1.54 17.12
N PRO A 15 -2.73 1.64 17.52
CA PRO A 15 -3.83 1.31 16.62
C PRO A 15 -4.00 2.32 15.48
N ALA A 16 -3.73 3.60 15.72
CA ALA A 16 -3.87 4.65 14.70
C ALA A 16 -2.73 4.55 13.67
N GLU A 17 -1.50 4.36 14.15
CA GLU A 17 -0.31 4.19 13.33
C GLU A 17 -0.40 2.94 12.46
N LEU A 18 -0.84 1.81 13.03
CA LEU A 18 -1.06 0.58 12.27
C LEU A 18 -2.04 0.77 11.11
N LEU A 19 -3.18 1.42 11.35
CA LEU A 19 -4.19 1.63 10.32
C LEU A 19 -3.71 2.60 9.24
N GLN A 20 -2.91 3.59 9.62
CA GLN A 20 -2.27 4.51 8.69
C GLN A 20 -1.29 3.76 7.76
N GLN A 21 -0.42 2.92 8.31
CA GLN A 21 0.50 2.08 7.52
C GLN A 21 -0.24 1.14 6.57
N VAL A 22 -1.38 0.58 6.99
CA VAL A 22 -2.22 -0.25 6.11
C VAL A 22 -2.76 0.58 4.94
N ARG A 23 -3.26 1.80 5.20
CA ARG A 23 -3.78 2.70 4.16
C ARG A 23 -2.71 3.13 3.18
N GLU A 24 -1.54 3.53 3.69
CA GLU A 24 -0.39 3.93 2.86
C GLU A 24 0.04 2.80 1.94
N ARG A 25 0.15 1.58 2.48
CA ARG A 25 0.51 0.43 1.66
C ARG A 25 -0.58 0.05 0.65
N MET A 26 -1.85 0.19 1.02
CA MET A 26 -2.95 -0.01 0.07
C MET A 26 -2.86 0.96 -1.10
N LEU A 27 -2.56 2.23 -0.83
CA LEU A 27 -2.36 3.25 -1.87
C LEU A 27 -1.14 2.94 -2.72
N ALA A 28 -0.01 2.62 -2.09
CA ALA A 28 1.25 2.31 -2.78
C ALA A 28 1.10 1.13 -3.76
N LEU A 29 0.40 0.07 -3.35
CA LEU A 29 0.22 -1.13 -4.14
C LEU A 29 -1.09 -1.13 -4.97
N ARG A 30 -1.82 0.00 -4.97
CA ARG A 30 -3.15 0.15 -5.61
C ARG A 30 -4.12 -0.99 -5.25
N LEU A 31 -4.06 -1.47 -4.01
CA LEU A 31 -4.87 -2.56 -3.52
C LEU A 31 -6.25 -2.07 -3.06
N THR A 32 -7.27 -2.87 -3.35
CA THR A 32 -8.63 -2.61 -2.86
C THR A 32 -8.79 -3.09 -1.41
N GLN A 33 -9.79 -2.58 -0.70
CA GLN A 33 -10.12 -3.10 0.63
C GLN A 33 -10.47 -4.60 0.59
N GLU A 34 -11.10 -5.04 -0.50
CA GLU A 34 -11.48 -6.44 -0.69
C GLU A 34 -10.24 -7.35 -0.81
N SER A 35 -9.22 -6.95 -1.58
CA SER A 35 -8.00 -7.75 -1.73
C SER A 35 -7.23 -7.86 -0.41
N VAL A 36 -7.16 -6.78 0.38
CA VAL A 36 -6.53 -6.80 1.70
C VAL A 36 -7.34 -7.64 2.69
N ALA A 37 -8.66 -7.53 2.68
CA ALA A 37 -9.54 -8.35 3.52
C ALA A 37 -9.33 -9.84 3.24
N LYS A 38 -9.31 -10.24 1.97
CA LYS A 38 -9.01 -11.61 1.54
C LYS A 38 -7.63 -12.07 1.99
N ALA A 39 -6.60 -11.25 1.81
CA ALA A 39 -5.23 -11.55 2.24
C ALA A 39 -5.12 -11.74 3.77
N CYS A 40 -5.88 -10.97 4.54
CA CYS A 40 -5.94 -11.05 5.99
C CYS A 40 -6.95 -12.09 6.51
N ARG A 41 -7.69 -12.78 5.64
CA ARG A 41 -8.82 -13.66 5.99
C ARG A 41 -9.86 -12.97 6.88
N LEU A 42 -10.13 -11.70 6.58
CA LEU A 42 -11.19 -10.89 7.19
C LEU A 42 -12.32 -10.71 6.18
N SER A 43 -13.53 -10.43 6.66
CA SER A 43 -14.60 -9.97 5.76
C SER A 43 -14.34 -8.52 5.36
N GLN A 44 -14.66 -8.16 4.11
CA GLN A 44 -14.52 -6.79 3.62
C GLN A 44 -15.32 -5.76 4.47
N PRO A 45 -16.57 -6.05 4.91
CA PRO A 45 -17.31 -5.13 5.78
C PRO A 45 -16.63 -4.91 7.13
N HIS A 46 -15.96 -5.93 7.69
CA HIS A 46 -15.21 -5.81 8.94
C HIS A 46 -13.99 -4.93 8.76
N LEU A 47 -13.19 -5.16 7.70
CA LEU A 47 -12.02 -4.35 7.41
C LEU A 47 -12.40 -2.89 7.13
N SER A 48 -13.49 -2.65 6.40
CA SER A 48 -13.98 -1.30 6.11
C SER A 48 -14.32 -0.52 7.40
N LYS A 49 -15.01 -1.17 8.35
CA LYS A 49 -15.32 -0.56 9.67
C LYS A 49 -14.07 -0.29 10.51
N VAL A 50 -13.08 -1.20 10.46
CA VAL A 50 -11.80 -1.02 11.16
C VAL A 50 -11.02 0.15 10.56
N LEU A 51 -10.84 0.18 9.24
CA LEU A 51 -10.09 1.24 8.56
C LEU A 51 -10.76 2.60 8.75
N SER A 52 -12.09 2.69 8.65
CA SER A 52 -12.84 3.93 8.89
C SER A 52 -12.88 4.37 10.35
N GLY A 53 -12.28 3.62 11.28
CA GLY A 53 -12.26 3.94 12.70
C GLY A 53 -13.61 3.73 13.41
N LYS A 54 -14.62 3.18 12.73
CA LYS A 54 -15.94 2.88 13.32
C LYS A 54 -15.85 1.81 14.40
N ILE A 55 -14.90 0.89 14.28
CA ILE A 55 -14.62 -0.13 15.30
C ILE A 55 -13.11 -0.22 15.55
N ALA A 56 -12.71 -0.43 16.79
CA ALA A 56 -11.33 -0.68 17.13
C ALA A 56 -10.91 -2.09 16.67
N PRO A 57 -9.70 -2.27 16.11
CA PRO A 57 -9.21 -3.61 15.76
C PRO A 57 -8.95 -4.42 17.04
N GLY A 58 -9.66 -5.54 17.18
CA GLY A 58 -9.37 -6.53 18.22
C GLY A 58 -7.99 -7.17 18.02
N ARG A 59 -7.49 -7.86 19.06
CA ARG A 59 -6.14 -8.48 19.08
C ARG A 59 -5.86 -9.35 17.83
N LYS A 60 -6.83 -10.17 17.42
CA LYS A 60 -6.69 -11.04 16.24
C LYS A 60 -6.57 -10.23 14.95
N THR A 61 -7.40 -9.21 14.76
CA THR A 61 -7.36 -8.33 13.58
C THR A 61 -6.04 -7.56 13.53
N ARG A 62 -5.57 -7.05 14.66
CA ARG A 62 -4.27 -6.37 14.77
C ARG A 62 -3.13 -7.26 14.30
N LEU A 63 -3.01 -8.47 14.85
CA LEU A 63 -1.97 -9.43 14.45
C LEU A 63 -2.02 -9.81 12.96
N LEU A 64 -3.22 -9.92 12.38
CA LEU A 64 -3.38 -10.22 10.96
C LEU A 64 -2.89 -9.07 10.08
N LEU A 65 -3.22 -7.82 10.44
CA LEU A 65 -2.77 -6.63 9.73
C LEU A 65 -1.25 -6.43 9.89
N GLU A 66 -0.72 -6.59 11.10
CA GLU A 66 0.74 -6.55 11.36
C GLU A 66 1.48 -7.63 10.57
N ARG A 67 0.95 -8.85 10.51
CA ARG A 67 1.55 -9.93 9.70
C ARG A 67 1.49 -9.63 8.21
N TRP A 68 0.38 -9.05 7.74
CA TRP A 68 0.25 -8.63 6.35
C TRP A 68 1.25 -7.52 6.00
N LEU A 69 1.44 -6.56 6.90
CA LEU A 69 2.47 -5.53 6.81
C LEU A 69 3.89 -6.13 6.79
N ALA A 70 4.21 -7.02 7.74
CA ALA A 70 5.52 -7.66 7.82
C ALA A 70 5.86 -8.54 6.60
N ARG A 71 4.86 -9.19 5.99
CA ARG A 71 5.05 -10.08 4.82
C ARG A 71 5.51 -9.38 3.54
N ALA A 72 5.54 -8.05 3.46
CA ALA A 72 6.17 -7.36 2.33
C ALA A 72 7.30 -6.41 2.72
N ALA A 73 7.94 -6.64 3.87
CA ALA A 73 9.33 -6.26 4.02
C ALA A 73 10.16 -7.41 3.42
N PRO A 74 10.40 -7.37 2.10
CA PRO A 74 11.68 -6.82 1.61
C PRO A 74 11.57 -6.00 0.30
N GLU A 75 12.26 -4.84 0.22
CA GLU A 75 12.79 -4.22 -1.01
C GLU A 75 11.95 -3.31 -1.98
N ALA A 76 10.80 -2.69 -1.65
CA ALA A 76 10.12 -1.88 -2.70
C ALA A 76 9.27 -0.67 -2.26
N SER A 77 9.85 0.28 -1.52
CA SER A 77 9.33 1.66 -1.50
C SER A 77 10.10 2.63 -2.41
N GLY A 78 11.14 2.15 -3.12
CA GLY A 78 11.76 2.83 -4.27
C GLY A 78 11.52 2.13 -5.63
N GLY A 79 10.95 0.92 -5.62
CA GLY A 79 11.09 -0.02 -6.74
C GLY A 79 10.29 0.27 -8.01
N GLU A 80 9.05 0.80 -7.95
CA GLU A 80 8.26 0.98 -9.18
C GLU A 80 8.71 2.20 -10.00
N ALA A 81 8.97 3.32 -9.34
CA ALA A 81 9.46 4.53 -10.01
C ALA A 81 10.88 4.28 -10.57
N GLU A 82 11.77 3.65 -9.79
CA GLU A 82 13.12 3.30 -10.24
C GLU A 82 13.10 2.20 -11.31
N ALA A 83 12.19 1.22 -11.24
CA ALA A 83 12.05 0.20 -12.28
C ALA A 83 11.51 0.81 -13.57
N LEU A 84 10.52 1.70 -13.48
CA LEU A 84 10.00 2.42 -14.64
C LEU A 84 11.09 3.30 -15.26
N GLU A 85 11.85 4.02 -14.44
CA GLU A 85 12.96 4.86 -14.89
C GLU A 85 14.05 4.02 -15.57
N ARG A 86 14.38 2.84 -15.02
CA ARG A 86 15.31 1.88 -15.65
C ARG A 86 14.81 1.38 -17.00
N ILE A 87 13.52 1.00 -17.09
CA ILE A 87 12.91 0.56 -18.35
C ILE A 87 12.93 1.70 -19.39
N ILE A 88 12.67 2.95 -18.98
CA ILE A 88 12.76 4.11 -19.86
C ILE A 88 14.20 4.31 -20.35
N GLN A 89 15.20 4.21 -19.46
CA GLN A 89 16.61 4.33 -19.84
C GLN A 89 17.05 3.24 -20.81
N GLU A 90 16.66 1.98 -20.58
CA GLU A 90 16.93 0.87 -21.49
C GLU A 90 16.26 1.07 -22.86
N LEU A 91 15.02 1.58 -22.87
CA LEU A 91 14.31 1.90 -24.09
C LEU A 91 15.01 3.01 -24.87
N LEU A 92 15.42 4.09 -24.21
CA LEU A 92 16.15 5.20 -24.84
C LEU A 92 17.51 4.75 -25.39
N ALA A 93 18.23 3.90 -24.65
CA ALA A 93 19.51 3.34 -25.07
C ALA A 93 19.40 2.30 -26.20
N SER A 94 18.20 1.77 -26.47
CA SER A 94 17.99 0.79 -27.53
C SER A 94 18.04 1.40 -28.94
N ARG A 95 18.18 0.56 -29.97
CA ARG A 95 18.25 1.01 -31.37
C ARG A 95 16.93 1.69 -31.83
N PRO A 96 16.98 2.67 -32.75
CA PRO A 96 15.79 3.38 -33.22
C PRO A 96 14.64 2.49 -33.70
N GLU A 97 14.97 1.39 -34.39
CA GLU A 97 14.00 0.44 -34.94
C GLU A 97 13.25 -0.30 -33.83
N ARG A 98 13.98 -0.70 -32.76
CA ARG A 98 13.41 -1.37 -31.60
C ARG A 98 12.48 -0.43 -30.83
N ARG A 99 12.85 0.85 -30.70
CA ARG A 99 11.98 1.87 -30.08
C ARG A 99 10.69 2.05 -30.87
N MET A 100 10.76 2.11 -32.19
CA MET A 100 9.60 2.24 -33.06
C MET A 100 8.64 1.05 -32.90
N GLN A 101 9.17 -0.18 -32.90
CA GLN A 101 8.38 -1.40 -32.71
C GLN A 101 7.67 -1.41 -31.34
N ILE A 102 8.37 -1.02 -30.27
CA ILE A 102 7.80 -0.94 -28.93
C ILE A 102 6.69 0.12 -28.89
N MET A 103 6.91 1.30 -29.48
CA MET A 103 5.87 2.34 -29.55
C MET A 103 4.63 1.90 -30.34
N GLN A 104 4.80 1.14 -31.42
CA GLN A 104 3.69 0.58 -32.20
C GLN A 104 2.89 -0.44 -31.37
N LEU A 105 3.58 -1.33 -30.65
CA LEU A 105 2.92 -2.29 -29.76
C LEU A 105 2.11 -1.59 -28.66
N LEU A 106 2.69 -0.57 -28.02
CA LEU A 106 2.01 0.20 -26.97
C LEU A 106 0.75 0.89 -27.49
N ARG A 107 0.79 1.43 -28.71
CA ARG A 107 -0.41 1.99 -29.37
C ARG A 107 -1.50 0.95 -29.58
N LEU A 108 -1.14 -0.24 -30.06
CA LEU A 108 -2.11 -1.33 -30.26
C LEU A 108 -2.76 -1.77 -28.95
N ILE A 109 -1.97 -1.91 -27.88
CA ILE A 109 -2.49 -2.23 -26.54
C ILE A 109 -3.45 -1.14 -26.07
N GLN A 110 -3.09 0.13 -26.27
CA GLN A 110 -3.95 1.26 -25.91
C GLN A 110 -5.29 1.23 -26.64
N THR A 111 -5.29 0.88 -27.93
CA THR A 111 -6.52 0.74 -28.73
C THR A 111 -7.39 -0.43 -28.26
N LEU A 112 -6.79 -1.56 -27.84
CA LEU A 112 -7.52 -2.73 -27.35
C LEU A 112 -8.09 -2.56 -25.94
N ALA A 113 -7.55 -1.62 -25.16
CA ALA A 113 -7.99 -1.33 -23.80
C ALA A 113 -9.14 -0.30 -23.74
N GLN A 114 -9.56 0.25 -24.88
CA GLN A 114 -10.72 1.12 -25.04
C GLN A 114 -11.95 0.30 -25.45
#